data_AF-A0A9I9DNJ0-F1
#
_entry.id   AF-A0A9I9DNJ0-F1
#
_cell.length_a   1.000
_cell.length_b   1.000
_cell.length_c   1.000
_cell.angle_alpha   90.00
_cell.angle_beta   90.00
_cell.angle_gamma   90.00
#
_symmetry.space_group_name_H-M   'P 1'
#
loop_
_entity.id
_entity.type
_entity.pdbx_description
1 polymer ?
#
loop_
_entity_poly.entity_id
_entity_poly.type
_entity_poly.pdbx_seq_one_letter_code
_entity_poly.pdbx_strand_id
1 'polypeptide(L)'
;MKKGKRTRVRAIVYQTLNFPTQTKCDGIKLMVEAVENIKPICKVEKVGVAATFKRCISYWISLEKCSFAEILDAYRKRGNAHKKMENLYRLASTNRSFAHFRWW
;
A
#
# COMPACT_ATOMS: atom_id res chain seq x y z
N MET A 1 -13.54 -6.47 1.73
CA MET A 1 -14.89 -5.88 1.53
C MET A 1 -15.75 -6.19 2.75
N LYS A 2 -16.43 -5.20 3.33
CA LYS A 2 -17.37 -5.44 4.43
C LYS A 2 -18.81 -5.52 3.89
N LYS A 3 -19.63 -6.41 4.45
CA LYS A 3 -21.07 -6.52 4.14
C LYS A 3 -21.44 -6.77 2.67
N GLY A 4 -20.65 -7.57 1.94
CA GLY A 4 -21.02 -8.00 0.58
C GLY A 4 -21.04 -6.90 -0.51
N LYS A 5 -20.51 -5.70 -0.25
CA LYS A 5 -20.54 -4.55 -1.19
C LYS A 5 -19.57 -4.69 -2.38
N ARG A 6 -19.67 -5.77 -3.16
CA ARG A 6 -18.76 -6.08 -4.29
C ARG A 6 -18.92 -5.12 -5.44
N THR A 7 -20.17 -4.91 -5.84
CA THR A 7 -20.53 -4.10 -7.01
C THR A 7 -19.99 -2.68 -6.88
N ARG A 8 -20.15 -2.06 -5.70
CA ARG A 8 -19.68 -0.69 -5.45
C ARG A 8 -18.15 -0.57 -5.48
N VAL A 9 -17.42 -1.51 -4.88
CA VAL A 9 -15.94 -1.50 -4.90
C VAL A 9 -15.44 -1.74 -6.32
N ARG A 10 -16.07 -2.65 -7.06
CA ARG A 10 -15.72 -2.94 -8.45
C ARG A 10 -15.88 -1.71 -9.35
N ALA A 11 -16.95 -0.94 -9.16
CA ALA A 11 -17.16 0.32 -9.89
C ALA A 11 -16.03 1.33 -9.61
N ILE A 12 -15.69 1.55 -8.33
CA ILE A 12 -14.61 2.47 -7.93
C ILE A 12 -13.28 2.04 -8.56
N VAL A 13 -12.94 0.75 -8.51
CA VAL A 13 -11.68 0.24 -9.08
C VAL A 13 -11.64 0.49 -10.59
N TYR A 14 -12.71 0.19 -11.34
CA TYR A 14 -12.71 0.46 -12.77
C TYR A 14 -12.62 1.95 -13.10
N GLN A 15 -13.28 2.82 -12.33
CA GLN A 15 -13.15 4.27 -12.50
C GLN A 15 -11.71 4.73 -12.28
N THR A 16 -11.00 4.17 -11.28
CA THR A 16 -9.57 4.50 -11.06
C THR A 16 -8.66 4.07 -12.21
N LEU A 17 -8.99 2.96 -12.87
CA LEU A 17 -8.19 2.39 -13.96
C LEU A 17 -8.36 3.11 -15.29
N ASN A 18 -9.41 3.92 -15.44
CA ASN A 18 -9.64 4.74 -16.63
C ASN A 18 -8.81 6.03 -16.65
N PHE A 19 -8.24 6.46 -15.53
CA PHE A 19 -7.33 7.61 -15.47
C PHE A 19 -5.97 7.36 -16.14
N PRO A 20 -5.25 6.25 -15.88
CA PRO A 20 -3.95 5.99 -16.49
C PRO A 20 -4.02 5.71 -18.00
N THR A 21 -5.14 5.25 -18.56
CA THR A 21 -5.27 4.94 -20.00
C THR A 21 -5.17 6.17 -20.91
N GLN A 22 -5.24 7.38 -20.36
CA GLN A 22 -4.96 8.63 -21.08
C GLN A 22 -3.45 8.87 -21.26
N THR A 23 -2.63 8.26 -20.40
CA THR A 23 -1.18 8.20 -20.59
C THR A 23 -0.87 7.00 -21.46
N LYS A 24 0.05 7.12 -22.42
CA LYS A 24 0.46 6.07 -23.37
C LYS A 24 1.09 4.81 -22.71
N CYS A 25 1.05 4.72 -21.38
CA CYS A 25 1.64 3.68 -20.56
C CYS A 25 0.60 2.58 -20.29
N ASP A 26 1.01 1.32 -20.41
CA ASP A 26 0.17 0.18 -20.05
C ASP A 26 -0.23 0.26 -18.57
N GLY A 27 -1.50 0.58 -18.29
CA GLY A 27 -1.99 0.75 -16.91
C GLY A 27 -1.74 -0.48 -16.03
N ILE A 28 -1.73 -1.68 -16.63
CA ILE A 28 -1.38 -2.94 -15.96
C ILE A 28 0.08 -2.92 -15.50
N LYS A 29 1.01 -2.46 -16.35
CA LYS A 29 2.44 -2.38 -16.01
C LYS A 29 2.67 -1.44 -14.84
N LEU A 30 2.02 -0.28 -14.84
CA LEU A 30 2.10 0.69 -13.75
C LEU A 30 1.65 0.08 -12.41
N MET A 31 0.55 -0.68 -12.43
CA MET A 31 0.07 -1.36 -11.22
C MET A 31 1.02 -2.45 -10.73
N VAL A 32 1.52 -3.29 -11.64
CA VAL A 32 2.45 -4.37 -11.29
C VAL A 32 3.69 -3.78 -10.63
N GLU A 33 4.28 -2.74 -11.24
CA GLU A 33 5.47 -2.07 -10.72
C GLU A 33 5.21 -1.34 -9.39
N ALA A 34 4.04 -0.71 -9.24
CA ALA A 34 3.63 -0.12 -7.96
C ALA A 34 3.49 -1.17 -6.84
N VAL A 35 2.95 -2.35 -7.16
CA VAL A 35 2.81 -3.46 -6.20
C VAL A 35 4.16 -4.04 -5.82
N GLU A 36 5.06 -4.22 -6.79
CA GLU A 36 6.43 -4.68 -6.55
C GLU A 36 7.18 -3.74 -5.61
N ASN A 37 6.99 -2.43 -5.75
CA ASN A 37 7.61 -1.42 -4.89
C ASN A 37 7.07 -1.37 -3.45
N ILE A 38 5.83 -1.83 -3.20
CA ILE A 38 5.23 -1.87 -1.85
C ILE A 38 5.42 -3.24 -1.18
N LYS A 39 5.75 -4.28 -1.95
CA LYS A 39 5.84 -5.65 -1.46
C LYS A 39 6.84 -5.75 -0.29
N PRO A 40 6.39 -6.15 0.92
CA PRO A 40 7.28 -6.25 2.07
C PRO A 40 8.21 -7.47 1.93
N ILE A 41 9.47 -7.29 2.30
CA ILE A 41 10.50 -8.34 2.24
C ILE A 41 10.32 -9.36 3.38
N CYS A 42 9.98 -8.90 4.57
CA CYS A 42 9.85 -9.71 5.78
C CYS A 42 8.58 -9.30 6.55
N LYS A 43 8.05 -10.26 7.30
CA LYS A 43 6.93 -10.04 8.23
C LYS A 43 7.48 -10.09 9.65
N VAL A 44 6.96 -9.24 10.52
CA VAL A 44 7.28 -9.25 11.96
C VAL A 44 5.99 -9.54 12.72
N GLU A 45 6.00 -10.53 13.60
CA GLU A 45 4.77 -11.02 14.26
C GLU A 45 4.34 -10.18 15.47
N LYS A 46 5.28 -9.78 16.33
CA LYS A 46 4.98 -9.09 17.59
C LYS A 46 5.95 -7.95 17.82
N VAL A 47 5.47 -6.72 17.75
CA VAL A 47 6.21 -5.53 18.12
C VAL A 47 5.28 -4.52 18.76
N GLY A 48 5.62 -4.09 19.97
CA GLY A 48 4.95 -2.98 20.65
C GLY A 48 5.33 -1.61 20.08
N VAL A 49 5.12 -1.37 18.78
CA VAL A 49 5.06 -0.02 18.22
C VAL A 49 4.09 -0.03 17.03
N ALA A 50 2.84 0.39 17.26
CA ALA A 50 1.88 0.59 16.19
C ALA A 50 1.93 2.06 15.75
N ALA A 51 2.87 2.43 14.87
CA ALA A 51 2.74 3.67 14.13
C ALA A 51 1.58 3.51 13.13
N THR A 52 0.37 3.91 13.54
CA THR A 52 -0.80 3.92 12.66
C THR A 52 -0.67 5.07 11.66
N PHE A 53 -0.07 4.81 10.50
CA PHE A 53 -0.08 5.75 9.38
C PHE A 53 -1.45 5.79 8.74
N LYS A 54 -2.30 6.72 9.21
CA LYS A 54 -3.60 7.02 8.60
C LYS A 54 -3.42 8.24 7.70
N ARG A 55 -3.82 8.14 6.43
CA ARG A 55 -3.95 9.33 5.57
C ARG A 55 -5.26 10.03 5.97
N CYS A 56 -5.20 11.34 6.23
CA CYS A 56 -6.41 12.14 6.36
C CYS A 56 -7.04 12.27 4.97
N ILE A 57 -8.09 11.50 4.72
CA ILE A 57 -8.91 11.67 3.52
C ILE A 57 -9.79 12.88 3.78
N SER A 58 -9.54 13.98 3.08
CA SER A 58 -10.47 15.09 3.04
C SER A 58 -11.74 14.64 2.31
N TYR A 59 -12.91 14.90 2.90
CA TYR A 59 -14.23 14.51 2.37
C TYR A 59 -14.59 15.18 1.02
N TRP A 60 -13.71 16.07 0.54
CA TRP A 60 -13.87 16.86 -0.68
C TRP A 60 -13.22 16.21 -1.92
N ILE A 61 -12.24 15.31 -1.73
CA ILE A 61 -11.57 14.63 -2.84
C ILE A 61 -12.27 13.30 -3.10
N SER A 62 -12.64 13.04 -4.36
CA SER A 62 -13.27 11.76 -4.73
C SER A 62 -12.35 10.58 -4.42
N LEU A 63 -12.95 9.48 -3.94
CA LEU A 63 -12.21 8.28 -3.52
C LEU A 63 -11.35 7.70 -4.66
N GLU A 64 -11.83 7.79 -5.89
CA GLU A 64 -11.12 7.34 -7.08
C GLU A 64 -9.80 8.10 -7.27
N LYS A 65 -9.84 9.44 -7.20
CA LYS A 65 -8.66 10.29 -7.35
C LYS A 65 -7.64 10.03 -6.23
N CYS A 66 -8.11 9.84 -5.01
CA CYS A 66 -7.24 9.50 -3.87
C CYS A 66 -6.56 8.14 -4.06
N SER A 67 -7.30 7.13 -4.52
CA SER A 67 -6.76 5.80 -4.82
C SER A 67 -5.74 5.84 -5.95
N PHE A 68 -6.01 6.60 -7.01
CA PHE A 68 -5.06 6.79 -8.11
C PHE A 68 -3.77 7.49 -7.66
N ALA A 69 -3.89 8.52 -6.83
CA ALA A 69 -2.73 9.23 -6.28
C ALA A 69 -1.82 8.30 -5.43
N GLU A 70 -2.38 7.40 -4.62
CA GLU A 70 -1.57 6.39 -3.90
C GLU A 70 -0.85 5.44 -4.84
N ILE A 71 -1.50 4.96 -5.91
CA ILE A 71 -0.88 4.06 -6.88
C ILE A 71 0.30 4.75 -7.58
N LEU A 72 0.13 6.03 -7.93
CA LEU A 72 1.18 6.83 -8.55
C LEU A 72 2.33 7.16 -7.59
N ASP A 73 2.02 7.47 -6.32
CA ASP A 73 3.03 7.65 -5.28
C ASP A 73 3.84 6.36 -5.08
N ALA A 74 3.18 5.22 -5.01
CA ALA A 74 3.79 3.89 -4.87
C ALA A 74 4.70 3.52 -6.05
N TYR A 75 4.24 3.79 -7.28
CA TYR A 75 5.06 3.63 -8.48
C TYR A 75 6.35 4.45 -8.39
N ARG A 76 6.27 5.68 -7.86
CA ARG A 76 7.41 6.58 -7.65
C ARG A 76 8.22 6.28 -6.38
N LYS A 77 8.01 5.12 -5.73
CA LYS A 77 8.64 4.73 -4.44
C LYS A 77 8.47 5.80 -3.36
N ARG A 78 7.30 6.45 -3.33
CA ARG A 78 6.93 7.49 -2.37
C ARG A 78 5.56 7.16 -1.76
N GLY A 79 5.11 8.01 -0.84
CA GLY A 79 3.80 7.87 -0.20
C GLY A 79 3.78 7.03 1.07
N ASN A 80 2.60 6.93 1.68
CA ASN A 80 2.44 6.30 2.99
C ASN A 80 2.59 4.78 2.92
N ALA A 81 2.19 4.16 1.80
CA ALA A 81 2.35 2.73 1.59
C ALA A 81 3.82 2.30 1.59
N HIS A 82 4.69 3.04 0.88
CA HIS A 82 6.12 2.76 0.84
C HIS A 82 6.79 3.00 2.21
N LYS A 83 6.47 4.10 2.90
CA LYS A 83 6.93 4.35 4.28
C LYS A 83 6.57 3.22 5.24
N LYS A 84 5.38 2.62 5.08
CA LYS A 84 4.97 1.48 5.91
C LYS A 84 5.86 0.25 5.65
N MET A 85 6.18 -0.04 4.39
CA MET A 85 7.10 -1.12 4.03
C MET A 85 8.50 -0.88 4.60
N GLU A 86 9.04 0.35 4.49
CA GLU A 86 10.35 0.73 5.04
C GLU A 86 10.41 0.58 6.56
N ASN A 87 9.37 1.05 7.26
CA ASN A 87 9.27 0.91 8.71
C ASN A 87 9.23 -0.57 9.13
N LEU A 88 8.51 -1.42 8.40
CA LEU A 88 8.52 -2.87 8.64
C LEU A 88 9.91 -3.47 8.45
N TYR A 89 10.64 -3.05 7.40
CA TYR A 89 11.99 -3.52 7.15
C TYR A 89 12.96 -3.10 8.27
N ARG A 90 12.92 -1.82 8.68
CA ARG A 90 13.74 -1.31 9.78
C ARG A 90 13.48 -2.08 11.07
N LEU A 91 12.21 -2.35 11.36
CA LEU A 91 11.79 -3.10 12.53
C LEU A 91 12.26 -4.55 12.50
N ALA A 92 12.18 -5.20 11.35
CA ALA A 92 12.69 -6.54 11.15
C ALA A 92 14.22 -6.60 11.30
N SER A 93 14.94 -5.60 10.80
CA SER A 93 16.40 -5.49 10.94
C SER A 93 16.81 -5.36 12.40
N THR A 94 16.12 -4.54 13.19
CA THR A 94 16.38 -4.40 14.63
C THR A 94 16.11 -5.70 15.37
N ASN A 95 15.04 -6.42 15.00
CA ASN A 95 14.64 -7.66 15.66
C ASN A 95 15.38 -8.90 15.14
N ARG A 96 16.34 -8.74 14.22
CA ARG A 96 17.08 -9.87 13.62
C ARG A 96 17.85 -10.68 14.65
N SER A 97 18.43 -10.04 15.66
CA SER A 97 19.13 -10.71 16.76
C SER A 97 18.20 -11.59 17.61
N PHE A 98 16.93 -11.23 17.71
CA PHE A 98 15.94 -11.95 18.50
C PHE A 98 15.30 -13.14 17.79
N ALA A 99 15.61 -13.35 16.50
CA ALA A 99 15.09 -14.49 15.74
C ALA A 99 15.59 -15.85 16.27
N HIS A 100 16.73 -15.86 16.97
CA HIS A 100 17.34 -17.07 17.52
C HIS A 100 16.88 -17.38 18.95
N PHE A 101 16.24 -16.42 19.64
CA PHE A 101 15.71 -16.62 20.99
C PHE A 101 14.39 -17.40 20.91
N ARG A 102 14.51 -18.72 20.82
CA ARG A 102 13.39 -19.65 20.92
C ARG A 102 13.59 -20.46 22.20
N TRP A 103 13.06 -19.93 23.29
CA TRP A 103 13.04 -20.59 24.58
C TRP A 103 11.69 -21.31 24.66
N TRP A 104 11.76 -22.62 24.80
CA TRP A 104 10.69 -23.49 25.30
C TRP A 104 10.05 -22.92 26.57
#